data_AF-A0A4S8LTJ2-F1
#
_entry.id   AF-A0A4S8LTJ2-F1
#
_cell.length_a   1.000
_cell.length_b   1.000
_cell.length_c   1.000
_cell.angle_alpha   90.00
_cell.angle_beta   90.00
_cell.angle_gamma   90.00
#
_symmetry.space_group_name_H-M   'P 1'
#
loop_
_entity.id
_entity.type
_entity.pdbx_description
1 polymer ?
#
loop_
_entity_poly.entity_id
_entity_poly.type
_entity_poly.pdbx_seq_one_letter_code
_entity_poly.pdbx_strand_id
1 'polypeptide(L)' 'MFKFFTTALLLVLATSVIAQEPLGLDGQCGTIRGTEPCAEGLKCCYLHPDDGVCKPTSFSGCLFED' A
#
# COMPACT_ATOMS: atom_id res chain seq x y z
N MET A 1 44.66 10.66 7.05
CA MET A 1 43.76 10.54 5.88
C MET A 1 42.66 9.51 6.16
N PHE A 2 41.87 9.67 7.23
CA PHE A 2 40.95 8.62 7.74
C PHE A 2 39.49 9.09 7.80
N LYS A 3 39.12 10.10 6.99
CA LYS A 3 37.81 10.79 7.06
C LYS A 3 36.96 10.66 5.80
N PHE A 4 37.45 9.97 4.76
CA PHE A 4 36.73 9.83 3.49
C PHE A 4 36.00 8.49 3.32
N PHE A 5 36.32 7.47 4.13
CA PHE A 5 35.70 6.15 4.03
C PHE A 5 34.34 6.05 4.73
N THR A 6 34.05 6.92 5.68
CA THR A 6 32.80 6.88 6.47
C THR A 6 31.60 7.49 5.75
N THR A 7 31.81 8.38 4.78
CA THR A 7 30.72 9.03 4.04
C THR A 7 30.09 8.14 2.97
N ALA A 8 30.77 7.10 2.51
CA ALA A 8 30.24 6.19 1.49
C ALA A 8 29.15 5.25 2.03
N LEU A 9 29.20 4.90 3.33
CA LEU A 9 28.29 3.91 3.92
C LEU A 9 26.87 4.46 4.14
N LEU A 10 26.72 5.77 4.31
CA LEU A 10 25.43 6.43 4.56
C LEU A 10 24.56 6.59 3.30
N LEU A 11 25.15 6.54 2.10
CA LEU A 11 24.41 6.68 0.83
C LEU A 11 23.67 5.41 0.40
N VAL A 12 24.03 4.23 0.92
CA VAL A 12 23.47 2.95 0.47
C VAL A 12 22.08 2.67 1.08
N LEU A 13 21.73 3.32 2.19
CA LEU A 13 20.47 3.08 2.91
C LEU A 13 19.27 3.90 2.41
N ALA A 14 19.45 4.80 1.43
CA ALA A 14 18.44 5.79 1.05
C ALA A 14 17.47 5.37 -0.07
N THR A 15 17.57 4.15 -0.63
CA THR A 15 16.79 3.78 -1.83
C THR A 15 16.12 2.41 -1.77
N SER A 16 15.48 2.07 -0.65
CA SER A 16 14.36 1.12 -0.70
C SER A 16 13.06 1.91 -0.84
N VAL A 17 12.81 2.44 -2.05
CA VAL A 17 11.43 2.76 -2.45
C VAL A 17 10.79 1.40 -2.66
N ILE A 18 10.13 0.88 -1.63
CA ILE A 18 9.37 -0.35 -1.71
C ILE A 18 8.23 -0.05 -2.69
N ALA A 19 8.36 -0.52 -3.93
CA ALA A 19 7.24 -0.61 -4.85
C ALA A 19 6.31 -1.66 -4.24
N GLN A 20 5.36 -1.20 -3.43
CA GLN A 20 4.35 -2.06 -2.84
C GLN A 20 3.45 -2.56 -3.97
N GLU A 21 3.39 -3.87 -4.15
CA GLU A 21 2.51 -4.46 -5.17
C GLU A 21 1.06 -4.15 -4.79
N PRO A 22 0.23 -3.69 -5.74
CA PRO A 22 -1.15 -3.35 -5.45
C PRO A 22 -1.96 -4.60 -5.07
N LEU A 23 -2.91 -4.43 -4.15
CA LEU A 23 -3.72 -5.54 -3.65
C LEU A 23 -4.63 -6.10 -4.75
N GLY A 24 -4.60 -7.42 -4.92
CA GLY A 24 -5.47 -8.14 -5.84
C GLY A 24 -6.94 -8.19 -5.39
N LEU A 25 -7.77 -8.87 -6.20
CA LEU A 25 -9.16 -9.13 -5.84
C LEU A 25 -9.23 -9.84 -4.48
N ASP A 26 -10.12 -9.39 -3.61
CA ASP A 26 -10.29 -9.88 -2.25
C ASP A 26 -9.09 -9.61 -1.30
N GLY A 27 -8.11 -8.81 -1.72
CA GLY A 27 -7.03 -8.33 -0.86
C GLY A 27 -7.56 -7.38 0.23
N GLN A 28 -7.01 -7.46 1.44
CA GLN A 28 -7.45 -6.65 2.57
C GLN A 28 -6.89 -5.23 2.48
N CYS A 29 -7.76 -4.24 2.39
CA CYS A 29 -7.43 -2.82 2.26
C CYS A 29 -8.05 -2.03 3.44
N GLY A 30 -7.61 -0.81 3.72
CA GLY A 30 -8.30 0.01 4.71
C GLY A 30 -7.63 1.32 5.10
N THR A 31 -8.19 1.96 6.12
CA THR A 31 -7.83 3.29 6.61
C THR A 31 -6.53 3.32 7.42
N ILE A 32 -5.97 2.16 7.77
CA ILE A 32 -4.65 2.09 8.39
C ILE A 32 -3.61 2.49 7.34
N ARG A 33 -3.04 3.69 7.50
CA ARG A 33 -1.87 4.17 6.74
C ARG A 33 -0.81 3.07 6.73
N GLY A 34 -0.64 2.42 5.57
CA GLY A 34 0.26 1.28 5.39
C GLY A 34 -0.36 0.09 4.69
N THR A 35 -1.70 0.03 4.56
CA THR A 35 -2.33 -0.89 3.61
C THR A 35 -2.19 -0.36 2.19
N GLU A 36 -1.90 -1.27 1.28
CA GLU A 36 -1.52 -0.98 -0.09
C GLU A 36 -2.78 -0.64 -0.90
N PRO A 37 -2.69 0.22 -1.92
CA PRO A 37 -3.85 0.51 -2.76
C PRO A 37 -4.29 -0.75 -3.51
N CYS A 38 -5.59 -0.87 -3.76
CA CYS A 38 -6.11 -1.92 -4.62
C CYS A 38 -5.57 -1.77 -6.05
N ALA A 39 -5.44 -2.88 -6.76
CA ALA A 39 -5.04 -2.90 -8.16
C ALA A 39 -6.02 -2.13 -9.05
N GLU A 40 -5.53 -1.69 -10.21
CA GLU A 40 -6.33 -0.94 -11.17
C GLU A 40 -7.61 -1.72 -11.54
N GLY A 41 -8.76 -1.02 -11.56
CA GLY A 41 -10.08 -1.64 -11.78
C GLY A 41 -10.72 -2.25 -10.53
N LEU A 42 -10.05 -2.18 -9.37
CA LEU A 42 -10.58 -2.51 -8.06
C LEU A 42 -10.71 -1.24 -7.21
N LYS A 43 -11.68 -1.24 -6.30
CA LYS A 43 -11.85 -0.22 -5.25
C LYS A 43 -11.76 -0.85 -3.88
N CYS A 44 -11.35 -0.07 -2.89
CA CYS A 44 -11.41 -0.54 -1.52
C CYS A 44 -12.86 -0.48 -1.03
N CYS A 45 -13.46 -1.65 -0.85
CA CYS A 45 -14.85 -1.81 -0.45
C CYS A 45 -14.90 -2.15 1.03
N TYR A 46 -15.42 -1.24 1.85
CA TYR A 46 -15.49 -1.46 3.28
C TYR A 46 -16.79 -2.19 3.65
N LEU A 47 -16.63 -3.37 4.23
CA LEU A 47 -17.74 -4.17 4.78
C LEU A 47 -17.90 -3.93 6.29
N HIS A 48 -16.86 -3.40 6.94
CA HIS A 48 -16.83 -2.97 8.35
C HIS A 48 -15.99 -1.68 8.47
N PRO A 49 -16.16 -0.88 9.53
CA PRO A 49 -15.43 0.38 9.75
C PRO A 49 -13.91 0.26 9.66
N ASP A 50 -13.36 -0.89 10.07
CA ASP A 50 -11.92 -1.13 10.16
C ASP A 50 -11.40 -2.15 9.13
N ASP A 51 -12.29 -2.82 8.40
CA ASP A 51 -11.95 -3.87 7.43
C ASP A 51 -12.51 -3.55 6.05
N GLY A 52 -11.60 -3.15 5.15
CA GLY A 52 -11.84 -3.03 3.72
C GLY A 52 -11.33 -4.25 2.95
N VAL A 53 -11.95 -4.49 1.80
CA VAL A 53 -11.55 -5.54 0.87
C VAL A 53 -11.59 -5.02 -0.57
N CYS A 54 -10.58 -5.34 -1.37
CA CYS A 54 -10.52 -4.95 -2.76
C CYS A 54 -11.58 -5.70 -3.57
N LYS A 55 -12.53 -4.95 -4.12
CA LYS A 55 -13.62 -5.47 -4.95
C LYS A 55 -13.65 -4.78 -6.31
N PRO A 56 -14.32 -5.36 -7.32
CA PRO A 56 -14.49 -4.69 -8.60
C PRO A 56 -15.17 -3.33 -8.40
N THR A 57 -14.79 -2.32 -9.18
CA THR A 57 -15.41 -0.99 -9.13
C THR A 57 -16.93 -1.02 -9.30
N SER A 58 -17.46 -2.01 -10.05
CA SER A 58 -18.89 -2.25 -10.25
C SER A 58 -19.61 -2.88 -9.05
N PHE A 59 -18.90 -3.26 -7.99
CA PHE A 59 -19.50 -3.88 -6.80
C PHE A 59 -20.26 -2.82 -5.97
N SER A 60 -21.52 -3.10 -5.66
CA SER A 60 -22.45 -2.18 -4.99
C SER A 60 -22.77 -2.55 -3.54
N GLY A 61 -22.11 -3.56 -2.98
CA GLY A 61 -22.36 -4.07 -1.62
C GLY A 61 -21.50 -3.43 -0.53
N CYS A 62 -20.80 -2.33 -0.84
CA CYS A 62 -19.94 -1.64 0.12
C CYS A 62 -20.78 -0.79 1.07
N LEU A 63 -20.39 -0.71 2.34
CA LEU A 63 -20.94 0.29 3.25
C LEU A 63 -20.39 1.68 2.91
N PHE A 64 -19.10 1.74 2.54
CA PHE A 64 -18.41 2.93 2.08
C PHE A 64 -17.23 2.52 1.17
N GLU A 65 -16.73 3.45 0.37
CA GLU A 65 -15.63 3.26 -0.58
C GLU A 65 -14.66 4.46 -0.53
N ASP A 66 -13.38 4.19 -0.80
CA ASP A 66 -12.31 5.19 -1.04
C ASP A 66 -12.04 5.33 -2.54
#